data_AF-A0A1X2GLH9-F1
#
_entry.id   AF-A0A1X2GLH9-F1
#
_cell.length_a   1.000
_cell.length_b   1.000
_cell.length_c   1.000
_cell.angle_alpha   90.00
_cell.angle_beta   90.00
_cell.angle_gamma   90.00
#
_symmetry.space_group_name_H-M   'P 1'
#
loop_
_entity.id
_entity.type
_entity.pdbx_description
1 polymer ?
#
loop_
_entity_poly.entity_id
_entity_poly.type
_entity_poly.pdbx_seq_one_letter_code
_entity_poly.pdbx_strand_id
1 'polypeptide(L)'
;MARTYFHKLGTYIADLEGLQQLLQNHTSFSFNEPIYNDTQQLLSKSIEVLVFLSYLFEHKIYKDTYLSEPGRDICFSELFTEKGGEFLVVLLKEAIVISTASDSINEYLVTEDVCQLCPTLFDGKCSLRVLTGSEYLERAKRAAEQSIPESSVMVQLQHSLEKYKDAASQLSYEERDSICAKYLQMEFYNGVVQLTLCCASSSPLIQASGADMLFSPIVSMLQQASLLSKENLISALGVILEQDNKLIHKTVYTWLLNNEEMDTLLDKFASSKTVQISLPPFLQHENDFELAITLDWLSKFYERINNIDLATHWLLVLASDTDGISLIKRTAFLEKALQLLQDFNGNGSKAQTVANLIRAAKIQQQIIKFAPGQVKLGDKLFSINALFNIAFESGCWAEAICLFNMKFSSCGYSEIDYRLLRNLWTRFFNEFSSVEGLQAPLLSLGQTVNGSVAFPSNFVMRLLEEFCILHGAKSIVVTDLMANIGLPLEIIEDGKAVIKKIKK
;
A
#
# COMPACT_ATOMS: atom_id res chain seq x y z
N MET A 1 15.80 -23.33 69.31
CA MET A 1 15.26 -23.38 67.93
C MET A 1 16.20 -22.75 66.92
N ALA A 2 16.58 -21.47 67.02
CA ALA A 2 17.49 -20.82 66.05
C ALA A 2 18.84 -21.57 65.87
N ARG A 3 19.50 -22.00 66.94
CA ARG A 3 20.76 -22.78 66.87
C ARG A 3 20.61 -24.13 66.15
N THR A 4 19.47 -24.79 66.29
CA THR A 4 19.15 -26.05 65.62
C THR A 4 18.82 -25.82 64.14
N TYR A 5 18.24 -24.66 63.83
CA TYR A 5 17.98 -24.19 62.47
C TYR A 5 19.29 -23.88 61.73
N PHE A 6 20.23 -23.17 62.38
CA PHE A 6 21.54 -22.85 61.82
C PHE A 6 22.47 -24.08 61.67
N HIS A 7 22.37 -25.08 62.55
CA HIS A 7 23.13 -26.33 62.40
C HIS A 7 22.59 -27.20 61.25
N LYS A 8 21.28 -27.14 60.95
CA LYS A 8 20.71 -27.77 59.75
C LYS A 8 21.11 -27.04 58.47
N LEU A 9 21.17 -25.69 58.50
CA LEU A 9 21.71 -24.88 57.40
C LEU A 9 23.11 -25.36 56.96
N GLY A 10 24.00 -25.66 57.91
CA GLY A 10 25.36 -26.13 57.59
C GLY A 10 25.45 -27.52 56.93
N THR A 11 24.48 -28.42 57.15
CA THR A 11 24.46 -29.75 56.53
C THR A 11 23.78 -29.76 55.16
N TYR A 12 22.90 -28.80 54.89
CA TYR A 12 22.09 -28.72 53.67
C TYR A 12 22.75 -27.91 52.54
N ILE A 13 23.83 -27.17 52.82
CA ILE A 13 24.58 -26.39 51.81
C ILE A 13 25.50 -27.29 50.93
N ALA A 14 25.58 -28.60 51.21
CA ALA A 14 26.49 -29.51 50.52
C ALA A 14 26.00 -29.98 49.14
N ASP A 15 24.69 -29.95 48.87
CA ASP A 15 24.08 -30.38 47.61
C ASP A 15 22.77 -29.62 47.30
N LEU A 16 22.35 -29.61 46.02
CA LEU A 16 21.14 -28.91 45.56
C LEU A 16 19.87 -29.43 46.28
N GLU A 17 19.80 -30.74 46.52
CA GLU A 17 18.68 -31.41 47.18
C GLU A 17 18.52 -30.93 48.64
N GLY A 18 19.64 -30.66 49.33
CA GLY A 18 19.63 -30.10 50.66
C GLY A 18 19.14 -28.66 50.74
N LEU A 19 19.53 -27.81 49.79
CA LEU A 19 19.05 -26.43 49.70
C LEU A 19 17.55 -26.37 49.36
N GLN A 20 17.05 -27.26 48.51
CA GLN A 20 15.62 -27.39 48.18
C GLN A 20 14.78 -27.80 49.41
N GLN A 21 15.24 -28.78 50.20
CA GLN A 21 14.60 -29.14 51.45
C GLN A 21 14.56 -27.97 52.44
N LEU A 22 15.60 -27.12 52.45
CA LEU A 22 15.64 -25.94 53.29
C LEU A 22 14.58 -24.92 52.87
N LEU A 23 14.44 -24.65 51.56
CA LEU A 23 13.44 -23.74 51.01
C LEU A 23 12.01 -24.18 51.35
N GLN A 24 11.68 -25.47 51.18
CA GLN A 24 10.37 -26.03 51.52
C GLN A 24 10.04 -25.97 53.02
N ASN A 25 11.05 -26.18 53.88
CA ASN A 25 10.88 -26.09 55.33
C ASN A 25 10.76 -24.65 55.85
N HIS A 26 11.21 -23.66 55.07
CA HIS A 26 11.14 -22.25 55.44
C HIS A 26 9.83 -21.55 55.04
N THR A 27 9.22 -21.94 53.92
CA THR A 27 7.96 -21.35 53.43
C THR A 27 6.74 -21.71 54.31
N SER A 28 6.86 -22.71 55.19
CA SER A 28 5.78 -23.21 56.06
C SER A 28 5.67 -22.51 57.42
N PHE A 29 6.59 -21.61 57.78
CA PHE A 29 6.53 -20.85 59.03
C PHE A 29 5.99 -19.43 58.78
N SER A 30 4.89 -19.03 59.43
CA SER A 30 4.44 -17.63 59.45
C SER A 30 4.61 -17.02 60.84
N PHE A 31 5.25 -15.85 60.91
CA PHE A 31 5.34 -15.04 62.12
C PHE A 31 4.76 -13.64 61.84
N ASN A 32 3.89 -13.15 62.72
CA ASN A 32 3.06 -11.93 62.52
C ASN A 32 3.77 -10.60 62.81
N GLU A 33 5.11 -10.55 62.89
CA GLU A 33 5.85 -9.31 63.14
C GLU A 33 6.62 -8.82 61.89
N PRO A 34 6.59 -7.51 61.58
CA PRO A 34 7.12 -6.96 60.32
C PRO A 34 8.64 -7.17 60.15
N ILE A 35 9.42 -7.04 61.21
CA ILE A 35 10.88 -7.28 61.18
C ILE A 35 11.19 -8.74 60.83
N TYR A 36 10.38 -9.68 61.34
CA TYR A 36 10.55 -11.10 61.05
C TYR A 36 10.21 -11.42 59.59
N ASN A 37 9.20 -10.75 59.04
CA ASN A 37 8.81 -10.90 57.64
C ASN A 37 9.93 -10.45 56.69
N ASP A 38 10.59 -9.32 56.97
CA ASP A 38 11.70 -8.81 56.14
C ASP A 38 12.92 -9.76 56.19
N THR A 39 13.31 -10.24 57.37
CA THR A 39 14.38 -11.24 57.49
C THR A 39 14.02 -12.58 56.84
N GLN A 40 12.75 -12.99 56.90
CA GLN A 40 12.27 -14.22 56.27
C GLN A 40 12.30 -14.12 54.75
N GLN A 41 11.92 -12.97 54.19
CA GLN A 41 12.01 -12.69 52.75
C GLN A 41 13.47 -12.65 52.28
N LEU A 42 14.37 -12.01 53.04
CA LEU A 42 15.79 -11.97 52.71
C LEU A 42 16.41 -13.38 52.74
N LEU A 43 16.04 -14.20 53.73
CA LEU A 43 16.52 -15.57 53.84
C LEU A 43 15.99 -16.44 52.70
N SER A 44 14.69 -16.35 52.37
CA SER A 44 14.09 -17.06 51.23
C SER A 44 14.79 -16.71 49.93
N LYS A 45 14.98 -15.40 49.65
CA LYS A 45 15.72 -14.94 48.47
C LYS A 45 17.17 -15.42 48.47
N SER A 46 17.84 -15.43 49.63
CA SER A 46 19.23 -15.92 49.73
C SER A 46 19.32 -17.40 49.40
N ILE A 47 18.36 -18.21 49.84
CA ILE A 47 18.28 -19.63 49.51
C ILE A 47 18.02 -19.80 48.00
N GLU A 48 17.07 -19.06 47.43
CA GLU A 48 16.80 -19.12 45.98
C GLU A 48 18.02 -18.73 45.13
N VAL A 49 18.76 -17.68 45.51
CA VAL A 49 20.03 -17.33 44.83
C VAL A 49 21.02 -18.48 44.90
N LEU A 50 21.19 -19.12 46.05
CA LEU A 50 22.11 -20.25 46.21
C LEU A 50 21.66 -21.47 45.41
N VAL A 51 20.36 -21.78 45.40
CA VAL A 51 19.78 -22.86 44.59
C VAL A 51 20.03 -22.61 43.11
N PHE A 52 19.82 -21.38 42.64
CA PHE A 52 20.10 -20.99 41.26
C PHE A 52 21.57 -21.12 40.90
N LEU A 53 22.48 -20.60 41.73
CA LEU A 53 23.92 -20.73 41.50
C LEU A 53 24.36 -22.21 41.47
N SER A 54 23.86 -23.02 42.41
CA SER A 54 24.12 -24.47 42.44
C SER A 54 23.63 -25.17 41.16
N TYR A 55 22.43 -24.82 40.68
CA TYR A 55 21.91 -25.32 39.40
C TYR A 55 22.85 -24.98 38.24
N LEU A 56 23.33 -23.73 38.15
CA LEU A 56 24.30 -23.32 37.13
C LEU A 56 25.62 -24.11 37.20
N PHE A 57 26.08 -24.43 38.41
CA PHE A 57 27.28 -25.25 38.63
C PHE A 57 27.08 -26.71 38.21
N GLU A 58 25.95 -27.32 38.55
CA GLU A 58 25.65 -28.72 38.17
C GLU A 58 25.59 -28.89 36.64
N HIS A 59 25.00 -27.92 35.94
CA HIS A 59 24.87 -27.93 34.49
C HIS A 59 26.13 -27.44 33.73
N LYS A 60 27.26 -27.19 34.43
CA LYS A 60 28.55 -26.75 33.84
C LYS A 60 28.49 -25.44 33.03
N ILE A 61 27.50 -24.60 33.30
CA ILE A 61 27.27 -23.32 32.59
C ILE A 61 28.40 -22.30 32.85
N TYR A 62 29.20 -22.54 33.90
CA TYR A 62 30.34 -21.71 34.31
C TYR A 62 31.64 -21.89 33.49
N LYS A 63 31.73 -22.89 32.59
CA LYS A 63 33.01 -23.27 31.97
C LYS A 63 33.40 -22.44 30.74
N ASP A 64 32.43 -21.91 30.00
CA ASP A 64 32.66 -21.16 28.75
C ASP A 64 32.34 -19.68 28.87
N THR A 65 31.83 -19.25 30.02
CA THR A 65 31.53 -17.86 30.33
C THR A 65 32.81 -17.14 30.73
N TYR A 66 33.42 -16.45 29.77
CA TYR A 66 34.03 -15.16 30.10
C TYR A 66 32.89 -14.32 30.67
N LEU A 67 32.71 -14.35 31.99
CA LEU A 67 31.93 -13.36 32.72
C LEU A 67 32.25 -12.01 32.07
N SER A 68 31.31 -11.50 31.28
CA SER A 68 31.43 -10.20 30.66
C SER A 68 31.74 -9.19 31.76
N GLU A 69 32.41 -8.09 31.43
CA GLU A 69 33.00 -7.17 32.42
C GLU A 69 32.10 -6.68 33.58
N PRO A 70 30.75 -6.76 33.57
CA PRO A 70 29.95 -6.43 34.77
C PRO A 70 30.07 -7.41 35.95
N GLY A 71 30.55 -8.64 35.75
CA GLY A 71 30.35 -9.75 36.72
C GLY A 71 31.54 -10.16 37.57
N ARG A 72 32.75 -9.63 37.34
CA ARG A 72 33.98 -10.14 38.00
C ARG A 72 34.11 -9.80 39.49
N ASP A 73 33.42 -8.76 39.96
CA ASP A 73 33.55 -8.24 41.33
C ASP A 73 32.20 -8.11 42.08
N ILE A 74 31.17 -8.89 41.71
CA ILE A 74 29.88 -8.84 42.41
C ILE A 74 29.93 -9.70 43.67
N CYS A 75 29.76 -9.09 44.85
CA CYS A 75 29.63 -9.80 46.11
C CYS A 75 28.24 -10.43 46.27
N PHE A 76 28.11 -11.49 47.08
CA PHE A 76 26.81 -12.14 47.33
C PHE A 76 25.75 -11.15 47.86
N SER A 77 26.15 -10.19 48.71
CA SER A 77 25.27 -9.13 49.20
C SER A 77 24.75 -8.22 48.09
N GLU A 78 25.49 -8.08 47.00
CA GLU A 78 25.15 -7.22 45.87
C GLU A 78 24.17 -7.92 44.91
N LEU A 79 24.01 -9.25 44.96
CA LEU A 79 23.03 -10.01 44.17
C LEU A 79 21.57 -9.62 44.47
N PHE A 80 21.33 -9.10 45.68
CA PHE A 80 20.00 -8.62 46.09
C PHE A 80 19.71 -7.19 45.60
N THR A 81 20.71 -6.50 45.05
CA THR A 81 20.54 -5.15 44.48
C THR A 81 19.97 -5.21 43.06
N GLU A 82 19.64 -4.06 42.49
CA GLU A 82 19.19 -3.94 41.10
C GLU A 82 20.25 -4.50 40.13
N LYS A 83 21.49 -4.02 40.23
CA LYS A 83 22.66 -4.48 39.44
C LYS A 83 22.90 -5.99 39.58
N GLY A 84 22.78 -6.52 40.79
CA GLY A 84 22.91 -7.95 41.03
C GLY A 84 21.80 -8.78 40.39
N GLY A 85 20.58 -8.27 40.39
CA GLY A 85 19.46 -8.90 39.68
C GLY A 85 19.63 -8.91 38.17
N GLU A 86 20.12 -7.82 37.58
CA GLU A 86 20.46 -7.78 36.15
C GLU A 86 21.52 -8.83 35.80
N PHE A 87 22.54 -8.97 36.66
CA PHE A 87 23.56 -10.01 36.51
C PHE A 87 22.98 -11.43 36.57
N LEU A 88 22.06 -11.71 37.50
CA LEU A 88 21.37 -13.01 37.57
C LEU A 88 20.55 -13.30 36.31
N VAL A 89 19.91 -12.28 35.72
CA VAL A 89 19.20 -12.41 34.44
C VAL A 89 20.16 -12.70 33.29
N VAL A 90 21.34 -12.07 33.26
CA VAL A 90 22.39 -12.36 32.27
C VAL A 90 22.85 -13.81 32.39
N LEU A 91 23.14 -14.28 33.61
CA LEU A 91 23.51 -15.68 33.85
C LEU A 91 22.42 -16.66 33.40
N LEU A 92 21.14 -16.33 33.64
CA LEU A 92 20.03 -17.15 33.17
C LEU A 92 19.93 -17.17 31.63
N LYS A 93 20.16 -16.04 30.95
CA LYS A 93 20.23 -15.99 29.48
C LYS A 93 21.37 -16.86 28.94
N GLU A 94 22.53 -16.83 29.57
CA GLU A 94 23.67 -17.67 29.19
C GLU A 94 23.39 -19.15 29.43
N ALA A 95 22.75 -19.48 30.56
CA ALA A 95 22.28 -20.84 30.86
C ALA A 95 21.38 -21.39 29.77
N ILE A 96 20.43 -20.58 29.27
CA ILE A 96 19.55 -20.93 28.16
C ILE A 96 20.34 -21.17 26.87
N VAL A 97 21.31 -20.31 26.54
CA VAL A 97 22.14 -20.50 25.34
C VAL A 97 22.96 -21.79 25.44
N ILE A 98 23.53 -22.11 26.61
CA ILE A 98 24.34 -23.31 26.82
C ILE A 98 23.47 -24.58 26.86
N SER A 99 22.28 -24.52 27.48
CA SER A 99 21.37 -25.67 27.51
C SER A 99 20.89 -26.02 26.11
N THR A 100 20.50 -25.01 25.35
CA THR A 100 20.18 -25.16 23.94
C THR A 100 21.42 -25.55 23.13
N ALA A 101 22.65 -25.23 23.57
CA ALA A 101 23.90 -25.64 22.94
C ALA A 101 24.17 -27.15 22.91
N SER A 102 23.67 -27.87 23.91
CA SER A 102 23.95 -29.29 24.05
C SER A 102 23.17 -30.14 23.03
N ASP A 103 23.84 -31.16 22.45
CA ASP A 103 23.22 -32.10 21.48
C ASP A 103 22.16 -33.02 22.11
N SER A 104 22.09 -33.06 23.44
CA SER A 104 20.94 -33.66 24.13
C SER A 104 19.77 -32.70 23.97
N ILE A 105 18.75 -33.13 23.23
CA ILE A 105 17.41 -32.53 23.32
C ILE A 105 16.96 -32.68 24.77
N ASN A 106 17.30 -31.71 25.61
CA ASN A 106 16.77 -31.65 26.96
C ASN A 106 15.28 -31.36 26.79
N GLU A 107 14.46 -32.36 27.12
CA GLU A 107 13.00 -32.27 27.05
C GLU A 107 12.49 -31.11 27.94
N TYR A 108 13.24 -30.76 28.98
CA TYR A 108 12.91 -29.75 29.98
C TYR A 108 13.52 -28.38 29.68
N LEU A 109 12.76 -27.33 29.97
CA LEU A 109 13.19 -25.93 29.85
C LEU A 109 13.96 -25.48 31.10
N VAL A 110 15.12 -24.84 30.91
CA VAL A 110 15.88 -24.23 32.02
C VAL A 110 15.02 -23.23 32.77
N THR A 111 14.22 -22.46 32.03
CA THR A 111 13.31 -21.48 32.63
C THR A 111 12.20 -22.12 33.46
N GLU A 112 11.72 -23.32 33.12
CA GLU A 112 10.73 -24.05 33.95
C GLU A 112 11.36 -24.62 35.21
N ASP A 113 12.57 -25.19 35.11
CA ASP A 113 13.33 -25.64 36.29
C ASP A 113 13.55 -24.48 37.25
N VAL A 114 14.02 -23.33 36.75
CA VAL A 114 14.26 -22.13 37.56
C VAL A 114 12.97 -21.58 38.16
N CYS A 115 11.84 -21.62 37.44
CA CYS A 115 10.54 -21.24 38.01
C CYS A 115 10.13 -22.14 39.18
N GLN A 116 10.39 -23.45 39.09
CA GLN A 116 10.05 -24.40 40.16
C GLN A 116 11.01 -24.27 41.36
N LEU A 117 12.29 -24.05 41.10
CA LEU A 117 13.35 -24.01 42.10
C LEU A 117 13.47 -22.64 42.79
N CYS A 118 13.19 -21.56 42.07
CA CYS A 118 13.44 -20.18 42.49
C CYS A 118 12.26 -19.25 42.10
N PRO A 119 11.07 -19.44 42.70
CA PRO A 119 9.83 -18.81 42.24
C PRO A 119 9.78 -17.30 42.44
N THR A 120 10.54 -16.73 43.39
CA THR A 120 10.49 -15.29 43.72
C THR A 120 11.74 -14.53 43.27
N LEU A 121 12.76 -15.24 42.79
CA LEU A 121 14.07 -14.69 42.46
C LEU A 121 14.03 -13.66 41.32
N PHE A 122 13.20 -13.93 40.30
CA PHE A 122 13.11 -13.10 39.08
C PHE A 122 11.83 -12.27 39.00
N ASP A 123 10.95 -12.37 40.00
CA ASP A 123 9.65 -11.71 39.99
C ASP A 123 9.83 -10.18 39.99
N GLY A 124 9.39 -9.52 38.90
CA GLY A 124 9.44 -8.07 38.72
C GLY A 124 10.67 -7.45 38.04
N LYS A 125 11.76 -8.20 37.77
CA LYS A 125 12.97 -7.67 37.07
C LYS A 125 13.08 -8.08 35.60
N CYS A 126 12.63 -9.28 35.27
CA CYS A 126 12.52 -9.77 33.90
C CYS A 126 11.35 -10.75 33.88
N SER A 127 10.40 -10.58 32.96
CA SER A 127 9.28 -11.51 32.88
C SER A 127 9.82 -12.88 32.51
N LEU A 128 9.82 -13.84 33.44
CA LEU A 128 10.27 -15.22 33.18
C LEU A 128 9.63 -15.78 31.90
N ARG A 129 8.39 -15.36 31.59
CA ARG A 129 7.67 -15.65 30.35
C ARG A 129 8.45 -15.24 29.08
N VAL A 130 9.08 -14.05 29.08
CA VAL A 130 9.90 -13.56 27.95
C VAL A 130 11.15 -14.40 27.79
N LEU A 131 11.78 -14.82 28.89
CA LEU A 131 12.94 -15.71 28.85
C LEU A 131 12.55 -17.12 28.38
N THR A 132 11.41 -17.65 28.81
CA THR A 132 10.88 -18.93 28.31
C THR A 132 10.56 -18.86 26.83
N GLY A 133 9.96 -17.77 26.36
CA GLY A 133 9.77 -17.51 24.93
C GLY A 133 11.09 -17.47 24.16
N SER A 134 12.13 -16.86 24.76
CA SER A 134 13.47 -16.79 24.17
C SER A 134 14.13 -18.18 24.08
N GLU A 135 13.98 -19.00 25.11
CA GLU A 135 14.48 -20.37 25.12
C GLU A 135 13.83 -21.22 24.02
N TYR A 136 12.51 -21.15 23.87
CA TYR A 136 11.81 -21.82 22.77
C TYR A 136 12.26 -21.35 21.38
N LEU A 137 12.54 -20.05 21.23
CA LEU A 137 13.01 -19.47 19.99
C LEU A 137 14.43 -19.94 19.62
N GLU A 138 15.35 -19.99 20.59
CA GLU A 138 16.71 -20.52 20.36
C GLU A 138 16.67 -22.03 20.06
N ARG A 139 15.76 -22.79 20.69
CA ARG A 139 15.51 -24.20 20.34
C ARG A 139 15.01 -24.36 18.91
N ALA A 140 14.06 -23.52 18.48
CA ALA A 140 13.55 -23.55 17.11
C ALA A 140 14.65 -23.28 16.09
N LYS A 141 15.50 -22.28 16.35
CA LYS A 141 16.63 -21.92 15.50
C LYS A 141 17.61 -23.09 15.37
N ARG A 142 17.98 -23.71 16.48
CA ARG A 142 18.89 -24.86 16.47
C ARG A 142 18.28 -26.07 15.77
N ALA A 143 17.00 -26.33 15.97
CA ALA A 143 16.30 -27.42 15.31
C ALA A 143 16.32 -27.24 13.78
N ALA A 144 16.17 -26.01 13.28
CA ALA A 144 16.34 -25.72 11.86
C ALA A 144 17.77 -25.96 11.37
N GLU A 145 18.79 -25.52 12.13
CA GLU A 145 20.21 -25.76 11.81
C GLU A 145 20.56 -27.26 11.77
N GLN A 146 19.96 -28.06 12.64
CA GLN A 146 20.14 -29.51 12.73
C GLN A 146 19.30 -30.30 11.71
N SER A 147 18.59 -29.63 10.79
CA SER A 147 17.71 -30.26 9.80
C SER A 147 16.63 -31.17 10.42
N ILE A 148 16.17 -30.83 11.63
CA ILE A 148 15.02 -31.47 12.27
C ILE A 148 13.75 -31.11 11.46
N PRO A 149 12.71 -31.98 11.42
CA PRO A 149 11.51 -31.70 10.64
C PRO A 149 10.89 -30.33 10.92
N GLU A 150 10.50 -29.62 9.86
CA GLU A 150 9.89 -28.28 9.92
C GLU A 150 8.69 -28.22 10.88
N SER A 151 7.92 -29.31 11.00
CA SER A 151 6.80 -29.40 11.95
C SER A 151 7.25 -29.22 13.41
N SER A 152 8.41 -29.75 13.78
CA SER A 152 8.95 -29.59 15.14
C SER A 152 9.41 -28.15 15.37
N VAL A 153 10.10 -27.55 14.38
CA VAL A 153 10.51 -26.13 14.42
C VAL A 153 9.28 -25.24 14.60
N MET A 154 8.22 -25.50 13.84
CA MET A 154 6.97 -24.73 13.92
C MET A 154 6.27 -24.85 15.28
N VAL A 155 6.29 -26.03 15.92
CA VAL A 155 5.75 -26.19 17.29
C VAL A 155 6.54 -25.33 18.29
N GLN A 156 7.87 -25.32 18.21
CA GLN A 156 8.69 -24.48 19.09
C GLN A 156 8.44 -22.98 18.86
N LEU A 157 8.29 -22.56 17.60
CA LEU A 157 7.93 -21.20 17.26
C LEU A 157 6.54 -20.81 17.80
N GLN A 158 5.55 -21.70 17.71
CA GLN A 158 4.22 -21.47 18.28
C GLN A 158 4.27 -21.33 19.81
N HIS A 159 4.97 -22.21 20.51
CA HIS A 159 5.14 -22.10 21.96
C HIS A 159 5.86 -20.81 22.35
N SER A 160 6.89 -20.39 21.61
CA SER A 160 7.56 -19.11 21.86
C SER A 160 6.59 -17.93 21.74
N LEU A 161 5.72 -17.95 20.72
CA LEU A 161 4.74 -16.89 20.47
C LEU A 161 3.71 -16.80 21.59
N GLU A 162 3.21 -17.93 22.09
CA GLU A 162 2.29 -17.96 23.21
C GLU A 162 2.89 -17.30 24.45
N LYS A 163 4.13 -17.63 24.79
CA LYS A 163 4.82 -17.03 25.95
C LYS A 163 5.05 -15.53 25.79
N TYR A 164 5.38 -15.06 24.59
CA TYR A 164 5.50 -13.61 24.35
C TYR A 164 4.15 -12.88 24.37
N LYS A 165 3.07 -13.51 23.88
CA LYS A 165 1.71 -12.95 23.99
C LYS A 165 1.28 -12.81 25.44
N ASP A 166 1.59 -13.79 26.29
CA ASP A 166 1.32 -13.72 27.74
C ASP A 166 2.11 -12.60 28.45
N ALA A 167 3.18 -12.11 27.84
CA ALA A 167 4.02 -11.02 28.33
C ALA A 167 3.88 -9.72 27.54
N ALA A 168 2.92 -9.63 26.61
CA ALA A 168 2.85 -8.55 25.62
C ALA A 168 2.72 -7.14 26.22
N SER A 169 2.09 -7.01 27.39
CA SER A 169 1.93 -5.74 28.10
C SER A 169 3.21 -5.26 28.82
N GLN A 170 4.19 -6.14 28.99
CA GLN A 170 5.44 -5.88 29.70
C GLN A 170 6.62 -5.69 28.74
N LEU A 171 6.46 -6.04 27.46
CA LEU A 171 7.50 -5.90 26.44
C LEU A 171 7.71 -4.45 26.05
N SER A 172 8.96 -4.00 26.08
CA SER A 172 9.35 -2.74 25.45
C SER A 172 9.31 -2.83 23.92
N TYR A 173 9.27 -1.69 23.23
CA TYR A 173 9.30 -1.65 21.76
C TYR A 173 10.58 -2.28 21.20
N GLU A 174 11.72 -2.04 21.82
CA GLU A 174 13.02 -2.59 21.39
C GLU A 174 13.07 -4.12 21.54
N GLU A 175 12.55 -4.66 22.65
CA GLU A 175 12.48 -6.11 22.85
C GLU A 175 11.55 -6.76 21.84
N ARG A 176 10.38 -6.18 21.62
CA ARG A 176 9.44 -6.67 20.60
C ARG A 176 10.08 -6.68 19.22
N ASP A 177 10.72 -5.59 18.82
CA ASP A 177 11.34 -5.47 17.50
C ASP A 177 12.48 -6.47 17.33
N SER A 178 13.27 -6.70 18.38
CA SER A 178 14.31 -7.74 18.43
C SER A 178 13.74 -9.15 18.29
N ILE A 179 12.65 -9.48 19.00
CA ILE A 179 11.96 -10.77 18.89
C ILE A 179 11.40 -10.97 17.47
N CYS A 180 10.73 -9.96 16.93
CA CYS A 180 10.19 -10.00 15.57
C CYS A 180 11.30 -10.18 14.53
N ALA A 181 12.45 -9.50 14.67
CA ALA A 181 13.59 -9.70 13.78
C ALA A 181 14.11 -11.15 13.78
N LYS A 182 14.12 -11.82 14.93
CA LYS A 182 14.45 -13.25 15.03
C LYS A 182 13.39 -14.13 14.34
N TYR A 183 12.10 -13.83 14.50
CA TYR A 183 11.06 -14.56 13.75
C TYR A 183 11.19 -14.40 12.24
N LEU A 184 11.57 -13.21 11.77
CA LEU A 184 11.79 -12.97 10.35
C LEU A 184 12.96 -13.77 9.78
N GLN A 185 14.03 -13.99 10.55
CA GLN A 185 15.13 -14.87 10.14
C GLN A 185 14.68 -16.33 9.93
N MET A 186 13.59 -16.73 10.59
CA MET A 186 12.99 -18.06 10.51
C MET A 186 11.74 -18.10 9.61
N GLU A 187 11.50 -17.02 8.83
CA GLU A 187 10.32 -16.84 7.96
C GLU A 187 8.95 -17.00 8.68
N PHE A 188 8.90 -16.80 9.99
CA PHE A 188 7.69 -16.97 10.79
C PHE A 188 6.82 -15.71 10.82
N TYR A 189 6.28 -15.33 9.66
CA TYR A 189 5.49 -14.10 9.48
C TYR A 189 4.25 -14.01 10.39
N ASN A 190 3.56 -15.13 10.62
CA ASN A 190 2.40 -15.21 11.51
C ASN A 190 2.75 -14.81 12.95
N GLY A 191 3.93 -15.21 13.44
CA GLY A 191 4.40 -14.79 14.76
C GLY A 191 4.59 -13.28 14.87
N VAL A 192 5.18 -12.66 13.85
CA VAL A 192 5.39 -11.20 13.80
C VAL A 192 4.06 -10.46 13.83
N VAL A 193 3.09 -10.89 13.01
CA VAL A 193 1.76 -10.26 12.93
C VAL A 193 1.02 -10.37 14.25
N GLN A 194 0.92 -11.58 14.81
CA GLN A 194 0.18 -11.80 16.05
C GLN A 194 0.81 -11.11 17.26
N LEU A 195 2.14 -11.15 17.40
CA LEU A 195 2.82 -10.49 18.50
C LEU A 195 2.63 -8.97 18.43
N THR A 196 2.79 -8.39 17.23
CA THR A 196 2.61 -6.96 17.02
C THR A 196 1.18 -6.53 17.38
N LEU A 197 0.18 -7.29 16.96
CA LEU A 197 -1.24 -7.05 17.29
C LEU A 197 -1.51 -7.15 18.80
N CYS A 198 -0.92 -8.14 19.47
CA CYS A 198 -1.11 -8.36 20.90
C CYS A 198 -0.49 -7.22 21.73
N CYS A 199 0.73 -6.79 21.38
CA CYS A 199 1.37 -5.61 21.98
C CYS A 199 0.57 -4.33 21.69
N ALA A 200 0.07 -4.16 20.46
CA ALA A 200 -0.73 -2.99 20.11
C ALA A 200 -2.06 -2.93 20.89
N SER A 201 -2.71 -4.06 21.13
CA SER A 201 -3.96 -4.15 21.91
C SER A 201 -3.74 -3.91 23.41
N SER A 202 -2.53 -4.18 23.90
CA SER A 202 -2.16 -4.05 25.32
C SER A 202 -1.64 -2.64 25.67
N SER A 203 -1.29 -1.83 24.67
CA SER A 203 -0.74 -0.49 24.88
C SER A 203 -1.87 0.54 25.07
N PRO A 204 -1.88 1.33 26.17
CA PRO A 204 -2.90 2.34 26.43
C PRO A 204 -2.81 3.57 25.50
N LEU A 205 -1.81 3.65 24.61
CA LEU A 205 -1.47 4.84 23.82
C LEU A 205 -2.00 4.84 22.37
N ILE A 206 -3.08 4.11 22.08
CA ILE A 206 -3.65 4.02 20.72
C ILE A 206 -4.14 5.39 20.16
N GLN A 207 -4.14 6.49 20.94
CA GLN A 207 -4.85 7.72 20.56
C GLN A 207 -4.04 8.98 20.20
N ALA A 208 -2.70 9.00 20.21
CA ALA A 208 -1.99 10.17 19.67
C ALA A 208 -0.54 9.87 19.29
N SER A 209 -0.16 10.08 18.03
CA SER A 209 1.23 10.21 17.53
C SER A 209 2.18 8.99 17.56
N GLY A 210 1.83 7.85 18.16
CA GLY A 210 2.70 6.65 18.24
C GLY A 210 2.42 5.52 17.24
N ALA A 211 1.48 5.68 16.31
CA ALA A 211 1.02 4.60 15.43
C ALA A 211 2.13 4.01 14.52
N ASP A 212 3.08 4.83 14.10
CA ASP A 212 4.19 4.39 13.24
C ASP A 212 5.14 3.43 13.95
N MET A 213 5.39 3.63 15.25
CA MET A 213 6.20 2.70 16.06
C MET A 213 5.43 1.43 16.42
N LEU A 214 4.09 1.48 16.50
CA LEU A 214 3.29 0.30 16.84
C LEU A 214 3.40 -0.80 15.78
N PHE A 215 3.47 -0.44 14.50
CA PHE A 215 3.53 -1.41 13.39
C PHE A 215 4.89 -1.46 12.68
N SER A 216 5.96 -0.92 13.29
CA SER A 216 7.34 -1.04 12.78
C SER A 216 7.76 -2.48 12.45
N PRO A 217 7.36 -3.53 13.18
CA PRO A 217 7.75 -4.90 12.83
C PRO A 217 7.06 -5.39 11.55
N ILE A 218 5.83 -4.93 11.29
CA ILE A 218 5.09 -5.26 10.05
C ILE A 218 5.77 -4.63 8.85
N VAL A 219 6.19 -3.36 8.98
CA VAL A 219 6.93 -2.66 7.91
C VAL A 219 8.27 -3.37 7.65
N SER A 220 9.00 -3.73 8.71
CA SER A 220 10.27 -4.45 8.59
C SER A 220 10.09 -5.83 7.95
N MET A 221 9.00 -6.52 8.29
CA MET A 221 8.61 -7.79 7.69
C MET A 221 8.37 -7.66 6.18
N LEU A 222 7.59 -6.66 5.76
CA LEU A 222 7.31 -6.41 4.35
C LEU A 222 8.59 -6.05 3.57
N GLN A 223 9.44 -5.21 4.14
CA GLN A 223 10.72 -4.83 3.55
C GLN A 223 11.62 -6.05 3.33
N GLN A 224 11.79 -6.89 4.35
CA GLN A 224 12.61 -8.08 4.25
C GLN A 224 12.01 -9.10 3.27
N ALA A 225 10.70 -9.33 3.33
CA ALA A 225 10.01 -10.26 2.45
C ALA A 225 10.14 -9.83 0.97
N SER A 226 9.97 -8.54 0.67
CA SER A 226 10.15 -7.98 -0.68
C SER A 226 11.59 -8.13 -1.19
N LEU A 227 12.59 -7.93 -0.33
CA LEU A 227 14.00 -8.11 -0.68
C LEU A 227 14.38 -9.58 -0.97
N LEU A 228 13.71 -10.53 -0.31
CA LEU A 228 13.97 -11.96 -0.50
C LEU A 228 13.34 -12.48 -1.79
N SER A 229 12.03 -12.34 -1.95
CA SER A 229 11.32 -12.78 -3.15
C SER A 229 9.89 -12.23 -3.21
N LYS A 230 9.30 -12.21 -4.41
CA LYS A 230 7.87 -11.90 -4.56
C LYS A 230 6.96 -12.91 -3.85
N GLU A 231 7.36 -14.18 -3.77
CA GLU A 231 6.58 -15.22 -3.08
C GLU A 231 6.56 -15.03 -1.56
N ASN A 232 7.69 -14.58 -0.98
CA ASN A 232 7.78 -14.23 0.42
C ASN A 232 6.89 -13.03 0.74
N LEU A 233 6.89 -12.00 -0.12
CA LEU A 233 6.00 -10.84 0.03
C LEU A 233 4.52 -11.26 -0.03
N ILE A 234 4.14 -12.14 -0.97
CA ILE A 234 2.77 -12.66 -1.07
C ILE A 234 2.39 -13.44 0.19
N SER A 235 3.28 -14.29 0.70
CA SER A 235 3.06 -15.04 1.95
C SER A 235 2.86 -14.11 3.15
N ALA A 236 3.71 -13.09 3.29
CA ALA A 236 3.59 -12.08 4.34
C ALA A 236 2.28 -11.29 4.25
N LEU A 237 1.90 -10.85 3.04
CA LEU A 237 0.63 -10.16 2.79
C LEU A 237 -0.58 -11.05 3.11
N GLY A 238 -0.54 -12.33 2.77
CA GLY A 238 -1.61 -13.29 3.06
C GLY A 238 -1.92 -13.34 4.55
N VAL A 239 -0.89 -13.50 5.38
CA VAL A 239 -1.02 -13.54 6.84
C VAL A 239 -1.58 -12.23 7.40
N ILE A 240 -1.14 -11.08 6.86
CA ILE A 240 -1.61 -9.78 7.32
C ILE A 240 -3.10 -9.56 6.96
N LEU A 241 -3.49 -9.84 5.72
CA LEU A 241 -4.83 -9.58 5.20
C LEU A 241 -5.90 -10.53 5.76
N GLU A 242 -5.49 -11.59 6.45
CA GLU A 242 -6.38 -12.44 7.26
C GLU A 242 -6.81 -11.75 8.56
N GLN A 243 -6.07 -10.73 9.02
CA GLN A 243 -6.38 -10.05 10.27
C GLN A 243 -7.48 -9.00 10.07
N ASP A 244 -8.47 -8.97 10.95
CA ASP A 244 -9.50 -7.92 10.95
C ASP A 244 -9.01 -6.67 11.69
N ASN A 245 -7.98 -6.01 11.16
CA ASN A 245 -7.43 -4.79 11.76
C ASN A 245 -7.21 -3.68 10.72
N LYS A 246 -8.05 -2.64 10.80
CA LYS A 246 -8.01 -1.48 9.89
C LYS A 246 -6.68 -0.72 9.91
N LEU A 247 -6.06 -0.56 11.09
CA LEU A 247 -4.80 0.18 11.21
C LEU A 247 -3.64 -0.58 10.56
N ILE A 248 -3.63 -1.91 10.68
CA ILE A 248 -2.66 -2.74 9.96
C ILE A 248 -2.86 -2.60 8.46
N HIS A 249 -4.09 -2.74 7.96
CA HIS A 249 -4.35 -2.60 6.52
C HIS A 249 -3.91 -1.23 6.00
N LYS A 250 -4.20 -0.16 6.74
CA LYS A 250 -3.72 1.19 6.41
C LYS A 250 -2.18 1.24 6.33
N THR A 251 -1.49 0.64 7.31
CA THR A 251 -0.02 0.59 7.34
C THR A 251 0.54 -0.15 6.14
N VAL A 252 -0.03 -1.32 5.81
CA VAL A 252 0.38 -2.13 4.65
C VAL A 252 0.14 -1.40 3.34
N TYR A 253 -1.04 -0.83 3.13
CA TYR A 253 -1.35 -0.13 1.88
C TYR A 253 -0.47 1.12 1.71
N THR A 254 -0.17 1.82 2.80
CA THR A 254 0.79 2.94 2.78
C THR A 254 2.19 2.47 2.37
N TRP A 255 2.66 1.35 2.95
CA TRP A 255 3.95 0.77 2.57
C TRP A 255 3.99 0.32 1.11
N LEU A 256 2.93 -0.34 0.62
CA LEU A 256 2.84 -0.80 -0.77
C LEU A 256 2.86 0.36 -1.77
N LEU A 257 2.19 1.48 -1.46
CA LEU A 257 2.24 2.69 -2.28
C LEU A 257 3.65 3.31 -2.31
N ASN A 258 4.30 3.40 -1.15
CA ASN A 258 5.64 3.98 -1.04
C ASN A 258 6.73 3.14 -1.75
N ASN A 259 6.53 1.84 -1.91
CA ASN A 259 7.50 0.91 -2.49
C ASN A 259 7.10 0.41 -3.89
N GLU A 260 6.05 0.97 -4.50
CA GLU A 260 5.55 0.58 -5.83
C GLU A 260 5.13 -0.91 -5.95
N GLU A 261 4.72 -1.54 -4.84
CA GLU A 261 4.36 -2.97 -4.76
C GLU A 261 2.84 -3.23 -4.83
N MET A 262 2.05 -2.20 -5.16
CA MET A 262 0.59 -2.29 -5.22
C MET A 262 0.09 -3.33 -6.25
N ASP A 263 0.78 -3.51 -7.37
CA ASP A 263 0.42 -4.54 -8.35
C ASP A 263 0.45 -5.95 -7.74
N THR A 264 1.44 -6.25 -6.88
CA THR A 264 1.55 -7.54 -6.19
C THR A 264 0.32 -7.80 -5.30
N LEU A 265 -0.19 -6.77 -4.61
CA LEU A 265 -1.44 -6.87 -3.84
C LEU A 265 -2.64 -7.14 -4.76
N LEU A 266 -2.78 -6.38 -5.84
CA LEU A 266 -3.94 -6.48 -6.72
C LEU A 266 -3.99 -7.82 -7.47
N ASP A 267 -2.86 -8.31 -7.97
CA ASP A 267 -2.81 -9.54 -8.75
C ASP A 267 -3.17 -10.80 -7.94
N LYS A 268 -2.85 -10.80 -6.64
CA LYS A 268 -3.07 -11.97 -5.78
C LYS A 268 -4.29 -11.84 -4.86
N PHE A 269 -4.61 -10.64 -4.41
CA PHE A 269 -5.57 -10.43 -3.34
C PHE A 269 -6.74 -9.50 -3.69
N ALA A 270 -6.86 -8.97 -4.92
CA ALA A 270 -8.00 -8.10 -5.27
C ALA A 270 -9.37 -8.78 -5.04
N SER A 271 -9.45 -10.11 -5.25
CA SER A 271 -10.67 -10.89 -5.01
C SER A 271 -10.92 -11.22 -3.52
N SER A 272 -9.97 -10.92 -2.63
CA SER A 272 -10.14 -11.15 -1.18
C SER A 272 -11.19 -10.21 -0.61
N LYS A 273 -12.10 -10.76 0.20
CA LYS A 273 -13.14 -9.99 0.89
C LYS A 273 -12.55 -8.85 1.73
N THR A 274 -11.43 -9.11 2.42
CA THR A 274 -10.77 -8.09 3.25
C THR A 274 -10.29 -6.92 2.41
N VAL A 275 -9.66 -7.18 1.26
CA VAL A 275 -9.16 -6.14 0.35
C VAL A 275 -10.32 -5.37 -0.27
N GLN A 276 -11.38 -6.05 -0.73
CA GLN A 276 -12.55 -5.40 -1.30
C GLN A 276 -13.26 -4.44 -0.34
N ILE A 277 -13.22 -4.73 0.96
CA ILE A 277 -13.86 -3.90 1.99
C ILE A 277 -12.92 -2.75 2.42
N SER A 278 -11.63 -3.03 2.61
CA SER A 278 -10.72 -2.08 3.27
C SER A 278 -9.92 -1.20 2.33
N LEU A 279 -9.61 -1.66 1.11
CA LEU A 279 -8.78 -0.90 0.17
C LEU A 279 -9.50 0.32 -0.45
N PRO A 280 -10.77 0.24 -0.88
CA PRO A 280 -11.44 1.40 -1.49
C PRO A 280 -11.57 2.61 -0.55
N PRO A 281 -12.02 2.47 0.72
CA PRO A 281 -12.04 3.59 1.66
C PRO A 281 -10.65 4.20 1.88
N PHE A 282 -9.63 3.34 1.96
CA PHE A 282 -8.24 3.78 2.10
C PHE A 282 -7.82 4.69 0.94
N LEU A 283 -7.99 4.23 -0.31
CA LEU A 283 -7.57 4.97 -1.51
C LEU A 283 -8.38 6.27 -1.73
N GLN A 284 -9.64 6.31 -1.29
CA GLN A 284 -10.49 7.49 -1.48
C GLN A 284 -10.18 8.62 -0.49
N HIS A 285 -10.03 8.30 0.81
CA HIS A 285 -10.10 9.33 1.85
C HIS A 285 -9.15 9.14 3.04
N GLU A 286 -8.53 7.98 3.24
CA GLU A 286 -7.80 7.68 4.49
C GLU A 286 -6.28 7.65 4.34
N ASN A 287 -5.75 8.37 3.36
CA ASN A 287 -4.34 8.40 3.02
C ASN A 287 -3.84 9.83 2.73
N ASP A 288 -2.53 10.02 2.81
CA ASP A 288 -1.87 11.32 2.62
C ASP A 288 -1.26 11.48 1.21
N PHE A 289 -1.59 10.59 0.28
CA PHE A 289 -1.06 10.61 -1.09
C PHE A 289 -1.87 11.53 -2.00
N GLU A 290 -1.28 11.91 -3.14
CA GLU A 290 -2.00 12.66 -4.16
C GLU A 290 -3.21 11.88 -4.68
N LEU A 291 -4.37 12.52 -4.69
CA LEU A 291 -5.65 11.93 -5.10
C LEU A 291 -5.58 11.30 -6.50
N ALA A 292 -4.80 11.88 -7.41
CA ALA A 292 -4.58 11.34 -8.74
C ALA A 292 -3.94 9.95 -8.73
N ILE A 293 -2.99 9.71 -7.83
CA ILE A 293 -2.29 8.42 -7.70
C ILE A 293 -3.24 7.38 -7.12
N THR A 294 -3.97 7.74 -6.06
CA THR A 294 -4.82 6.77 -5.36
C THR A 294 -6.07 6.40 -6.17
N LEU A 295 -6.65 7.35 -6.91
CA LEU A 295 -7.76 7.06 -7.81
C LEU A 295 -7.33 6.23 -9.04
N ASP A 296 -6.09 6.38 -9.53
CA ASP A 296 -5.56 5.50 -10.58
C ASP A 296 -5.47 4.06 -10.07
N TRP A 297 -4.91 3.85 -8.88
CA TRP A 297 -4.90 2.53 -8.21
C TRP A 297 -6.30 1.99 -7.95
N LEU A 298 -7.25 2.84 -7.58
CA LEU A 298 -8.65 2.44 -7.38
C LEU A 298 -9.27 1.96 -8.69
N SER A 299 -8.98 2.62 -9.81
CA SER A 299 -9.45 2.18 -11.13
C SER A 299 -8.87 0.81 -11.51
N LYS A 300 -7.56 0.60 -11.28
CA LYS A 300 -6.87 -0.68 -11.51
C LYS A 300 -7.43 -1.79 -10.61
N PHE A 301 -7.75 -1.49 -9.35
CA PHE A 301 -8.38 -2.45 -8.45
C PHE A 301 -9.73 -2.92 -9.01
N TYR A 302 -10.61 -2.00 -9.41
CA TYR A 302 -11.92 -2.36 -9.97
C TYR A 302 -11.82 -3.11 -11.30
N GLU A 303 -10.80 -2.81 -12.11
CA GLU A 303 -10.48 -3.57 -13.33
C GLU A 303 -10.16 -5.04 -13.01
N ARG A 304 -9.38 -5.30 -11.95
CA ARG A 304 -8.94 -6.66 -11.54
C ARG A 304 -10.09 -7.51 -11.00
N ILE A 305 -11.05 -6.90 -10.30
CA ILE A 305 -12.26 -7.59 -9.85
C ILE A 305 -13.38 -7.59 -10.90
N ASN A 306 -13.07 -7.23 -12.16
CA ASN A 306 -14.00 -7.20 -13.28
C ASN A 306 -15.24 -6.31 -13.05
N ASN A 307 -15.10 -5.24 -12.26
CA ASN A 307 -16.14 -4.23 -12.05
C ASN A 307 -15.90 -3.04 -12.98
N ILE A 308 -16.29 -3.22 -14.24
CA ILE A 308 -16.03 -2.27 -15.33
C ILE A 308 -16.74 -0.92 -15.10
N ASP A 309 -17.94 -0.93 -14.51
CA ASP A 309 -18.69 0.30 -14.24
C ASP A 309 -17.93 1.22 -13.26
N LEU A 310 -17.41 0.67 -12.16
CA LEU A 310 -16.64 1.44 -11.18
C LEU A 310 -15.25 1.80 -11.70
N ALA A 311 -14.56 0.90 -12.40
CA ALA A 311 -13.28 1.21 -13.03
C ALA A 311 -13.40 2.40 -14.00
N THR A 312 -14.42 2.36 -14.85
CA THR A 312 -14.74 3.45 -15.80
C THR A 312 -15.11 4.73 -15.07
N HIS A 313 -15.93 4.64 -14.01
CA HIS A 313 -16.32 5.80 -13.21
C HIS A 313 -15.09 6.55 -12.66
N TRP A 314 -14.14 5.84 -12.05
CA TRP A 314 -12.95 6.49 -11.49
C TRP A 314 -12.00 7.05 -12.55
N LEU A 315 -11.88 6.40 -13.72
CA LEU A 315 -11.15 6.97 -14.85
C LEU A 315 -11.78 8.27 -15.35
N LEU A 316 -13.11 8.39 -15.31
CA LEU A 316 -13.81 9.64 -15.68
C LEU A 316 -13.62 10.74 -14.63
N VAL A 317 -13.60 10.39 -13.35
CA VAL A 317 -13.28 11.32 -12.25
C VAL A 317 -11.85 11.84 -12.39
N LEU A 318 -10.88 10.96 -12.68
CA LEU A 318 -9.49 11.34 -12.99
C LEU A 318 -9.42 12.29 -14.19
N ALA A 319 -10.16 11.99 -15.26
CA ALA A 319 -10.15 12.80 -16.46
C ALA A 319 -10.82 14.19 -16.29
N SER A 320 -11.77 14.34 -15.35
CA SER A 320 -12.62 15.53 -15.26
C SER A 320 -12.31 16.42 -14.04
N ASP A 321 -12.28 15.82 -12.86
CA ASP A 321 -12.43 16.55 -11.59
C ASP A 321 -11.17 16.55 -10.72
N THR A 322 -10.12 15.84 -11.13
CA THR A 322 -8.89 15.73 -10.34
C THR A 322 -7.87 16.79 -10.74
N ASP A 323 -7.37 17.57 -9.79
CA ASP A 323 -6.35 18.60 -10.05
C ASP A 323 -4.94 18.01 -10.27
N GLY A 324 -4.03 18.79 -10.86
CA GLY A 324 -2.64 18.38 -11.10
C GLY A 324 -2.41 17.40 -12.27
N ILE A 325 -3.47 16.96 -12.95
CA ILE A 325 -3.38 16.04 -14.09
C ILE A 325 -3.38 16.80 -15.41
N SER A 326 -2.31 16.62 -16.19
CA SER A 326 -2.16 17.18 -17.54
C SER A 326 -3.27 16.74 -18.51
N LEU A 327 -3.61 17.57 -19.50
CA LEU A 327 -4.61 17.24 -20.52
C LEU A 327 -4.28 15.95 -21.30
N ILE A 328 -2.99 15.66 -21.52
CA ILE A 328 -2.52 14.44 -22.18
C ILE A 328 -2.87 13.21 -21.33
N LYS A 329 -2.53 13.22 -20.04
CA LYS A 329 -2.89 12.14 -19.10
C LYS A 329 -4.40 11.96 -18.98
N ARG A 330 -5.19 13.06 -18.93
CA ARG A 330 -6.66 12.99 -18.94
C ARG A 330 -7.20 12.28 -20.18
N THR A 331 -6.61 12.58 -21.34
CA THR A 331 -6.98 11.92 -22.61
C THR A 331 -6.68 10.43 -22.55
N ALA A 332 -5.51 10.04 -22.01
CA ALA A 332 -5.16 8.64 -21.82
C ALA A 332 -6.12 7.89 -20.88
N PHE A 333 -6.58 8.53 -19.79
CA PHE A 333 -7.60 7.94 -18.91
C PHE A 333 -8.94 7.74 -19.63
N LEU A 334 -9.36 8.69 -20.45
CA LEU A 334 -10.57 8.56 -21.27
C LEU A 334 -10.44 7.45 -22.31
N GLU A 335 -9.28 7.33 -22.97
CA GLU A 335 -9.01 6.27 -23.95
C GLU A 335 -9.02 4.89 -23.29
N LYS A 336 -8.42 4.76 -22.10
CA LYS A 336 -8.51 3.52 -21.30
C LYS A 336 -9.95 3.21 -20.89
N ALA A 337 -10.72 4.22 -20.47
CA ALA A 337 -12.14 4.05 -20.11
C ALA A 337 -12.98 3.58 -21.31
N LEU A 338 -12.72 4.13 -22.51
CA LEU A 338 -13.41 3.70 -23.73
C LEU A 338 -13.07 2.26 -24.09
N GLN A 339 -11.80 1.87 -23.98
CA GLN A 339 -11.35 0.50 -24.24
C GLN A 339 -12.08 -0.50 -23.32
N LEU A 340 -12.12 -0.23 -22.01
CA LEU A 340 -12.83 -1.07 -21.05
C LEU A 340 -14.34 -1.21 -21.37
N LEU A 341 -14.98 -0.13 -21.82
CA LEU A 341 -16.40 -0.19 -22.21
C LEU A 341 -16.63 -1.00 -23.50
N GLN A 342 -15.70 -0.95 -24.45
CA GLN A 342 -15.78 -1.67 -25.72
C GLN A 342 -15.55 -3.18 -25.53
N ASP A 343 -14.55 -3.56 -24.75
CA ASP A 343 -14.16 -4.95 -24.55
C ASP A 343 -15.26 -5.79 -23.85
N PHE A 344 -16.10 -5.15 -23.04
CA PHE A 344 -17.12 -5.82 -22.23
C PHE A 344 -18.57 -5.61 -22.73
N ASN A 345 -18.77 -5.23 -24.00
CA ASN A 345 -20.10 -4.93 -24.58
C ASN A 345 -20.92 -3.94 -23.72
N GLY A 346 -20.25 -3.03 -23.01
CA GLY A 346 -20.86 -2.11 -22.07
C GLY A 346 -21.61 -0.98 -22.77
N ASN A 347 -22.84 -0.70 -22.30
CA ASN A 347 -23.69 0.46 -22.61
C ASN A 347 -23.17 1.41 -23.72
N GLY A 348 -23.66 1.22 -24.95
CA GLY A 348 -23.26 2.04 -26.10
C GLY A 348 -23.42 3.56 -25.89
N SER A 349 -24.35 3.99 -25.03
CA SER A 349 -24.52 5.40 -24.66
C SER A 349 -23.36 5.96 -23.81
N LYS A 350 -22.85 5.18 -22.84
CA LYS A 350 -21.67 5.57 -22.04
C LYS A 350 -20.43 5.62 -22.92
N ALA A 351 -20.21 4.59 -23.75
CA ALA A 351 -19.07 4.56 -24.68
C ALA A 351 -19.08 5.75 -25.64
N GLN A 352 -20.25 6.11 -26.19
CA GLN A 352 -20.38 7.29 -27.04
C GLN A 352 -20.09 8.60 -26.29
N THR A 353 -20.50 8.70 -25.02
CA THR A 353 -20.20 9.85 -24.17
C THR A 353 -18.70 10.00 -23.94
N VAL A 354 -18.00 8.91 -23.61
CA VAL A 354 -16.53 8.91 -23.45
C VAL A 354 -15.83 9.25 -24.76
N ALA A 355 -16.29 8.70 -25.90
CA ALA A 355 -15.75 9.02 -27.22
C ALA A 355 -15.91 10.52 -27.57
N ASN A 356 -17.03 11.13 -27.19
CA ASN A 356 -17.23 12.57 -27.34
C ASN A 356 -16.25 13.37 -26.45
N LEU A 357 -16.00 12.93 -25.22
CA LEU A 357 -15.01 13.57 -24.33
C LEU A 357 -13.58 13.47 -24.87
N ILE A 358 -13.19 12.32 -25.43
CA ILE A 358 -11.87 12.14 -26.08
C ILE A 358 -11.72 13.11 -27.25
N ARG A 359 -12.75 13.22 -28.10
CA ARG A 359 -12.74 14.18 -29.22
C ARG A 359 -12.62 15.62 -28.72
N ALA A 360 -13.36 15.99 -27.67
CA ALA A 360 -13.26 17.31 -27.06
C ALA A 360 -11.84 17.59 -26.51
N ALA A 361 -11.23 16.62 -25.82
CA ALA A 361 -9.88 16.73 -25.30
C ALA A 361 -8.84 16.92 -26.42
N LYS A 362 -8.94 16.16 -27.51
CA LYS A 362 -8.06 16.29 -28.68
C LYS A 362 -8.19 17.65 -29.37
N ILE A 363 -9.42 18.16 -29.50
CA ILE A 363 -9.66 19.51 -30.03
C ILE A 363 -9.06 20.57 -29.09
N GLN A 364 -9.24 20.42 -27.77
CA GLN A 364 -8.62 21.33 -26.80
C GLN A 364 -7.10 21.37 -26.94
N GLN A 365 -6.44 20.22 -27.14
CA GLN A 365 -4.99 20.16 -27.40
C GLN A 365 -4.61 20.90 -28.69
N GLN A 366 -5.41 20.81 -29.74
CA GLN A 366 -5.20 21.55 -30.99
C GLN A 366 -5.33 23.06 -30.77
N ILE A 367 -6.37 23.52 -30.05
CA ILE A 367 -6.55 24.95 -29.72
C ILE A 367 -5.34 25.49 -28.96
N ILE A 368 -4.85 24.75 -27.95
CA ILE A 368 -3.66 25.13 -27.16
C ILE A 368 -2.43 25.27 -28.08
N LYS A 369 -2.27 24.37 -29.05
CA LYS A 369 -1.15 24.39 -30.00
C LYS A 369 -1.20 25.55 -30.98
N PHE A 370 -2.40 25.92 -31.47
CA PHE A 370 -2.56 26.95 -32.51
C PHE A 370 -2.65 28.37 -31.95
N ALA A 371 -3.10 28.55 -30.71
CA ALA A 371 -3.22 29.86 -30.06
C ALA A 371 -2.43 29.97 -28.75
N PRO A 372 -1.11 29.66 -28.73
CA PRO A 372 -0.31 29.75 -27.51
C PRO A 372 -0.16 31.23 -27.10
N GLY A 373 -0.89 31.63 -26.05
CA GLY A 373 -0.84 32.98 -25.47
C GLY A 373 -2.11 33.82 -25.58
N GLN A 374 -3.05 33.45 -26.46
CA GLN A 374 -4.38 34.11 -26.50
C GLN A 374 -5.37 33.48 -25.53
N VAL A 375 -5.13 32.24 -25.12
CA VAL A 375 -6.05 31.48 -24.27
C VAL A 375 -5.34 30.90 -23.06
N LYS A 376 -5.81 31.25 -21.85
CA LYS A 376 -5.42 30.55 -20.61
C LYS A 376 -6.17 29.22 -20.50
N LEU A 377 -5.94 28.31 -21.45
CA LEU A 377 -6.39 26.93 -21.32
C LEU A 377 -5.41 26.21 -20.39
N GLY A 378 -5.88 25.90 -19.18
CA GLY A 378 -5.16 25.01 -18.27
C GLY A 378 -5.34 23.54 -18.68
N ASP A 379 -4.86 22.65 -17.82
CA ASP A 379 -4.93 21.21 -18.04
C ASP A 379 -6.32 20.59 -17.82
N LYS A 380 -7.28 21.37 -17.32
CA LYS A 380 -8.65 20.89 -17.07
C LYS A 380 -9.42 20.68 -18.37
N LEU A 381 -10.19 19.59 -18.45
CA LEU A 381 -11.06 19.30 -19.58
C LEU A 381 -12.27 20.24 -19.57
N PHE A 382 -12.49 20.96 -20.67
CA PHE A 382 -13.64 21.86 -20.81
C PHE A 382 -14.83 21.17 -21.47
N SER A 383 -16.04 21.65 -21.16
CA SER A 383 -17.26 21.22 -21.86
C SER A 383 -17.21 21.63 -23.33
N ILE A 384 -17.90 20.88 -24.20
CA ILE A 384 -17.97 21.17 -25.64
C ILE A 384 -18.44 22.62 -25.91
N ASN A 385 -19.39 23.12 -25.13
CA ASN A 385 -19.89 24.50 -25.25
C ASN A 385 -18.83 25.54 -24.87
N ALA A 386 -18.09 25.31 -23.79
CA ALA A 386 -17.01 26.21 -23.37
C ALA A 386 -15.87 26.20 -24.40
N LEU A 387 -15.46 25.02 -24.87
CA LEU A 387 -14.46 24.88 -25.93
C LEU A 387 -14.89 25.57 -27.22
N PHE A 388 -16.17 25.47 -27.60
CA PHE A 388 -16.68 26.11 -28.81
C PHE A 388 -16.53 27.63 -28.73
N ASN A 389 -16.93 28.23 -27.61
CA ASN A 389 -16.79 29.68 -27.40
C ASN A 389 -15.32 30.10 -27.43
N ILE A 390 -14.45 29.34 -26.75
CA ILE A 390 -13.00 29.60 -26.73
C ILE A 390 -12.42 29.53 -28.15
N ALA A 391 -12.71 28.46 -28.91
CA ALA A 391 -12.23 28.29 -30.28
C ALA A 391 -12.71 29.44 -31.18
N PHE A 392 -13.98 29.84 -31.03
CA PHE A 392 -14.58 30.93 -31.78
C PHE A 392 -13.92 32.29 -31.47
N GLU A 393 -13.65 32.58 -30.20
CA GLU A 393 -13.01 33.83 -29.78
C GLU A 393 -11.53 33.89 -30.16
N SER A 394 -10.86 32.74 -30.15
CA SER A 394 -9.41 32.62 -30.46
C SER A 394 -9.11 32.53 -31.96
N GLY A 395 -10.15 32.50 -32.79
CA GLY A 395 -10.00 32.37 -34.24
C GLY A 395 -9.65 30.95 -34.72
N CYS A 396 -9.74 29.93 -33.89
CA CYS A 396 -9.50 28.54 -34.30
C CYS A 396 -10.74 27.97 -35.03
N TRP A 397 -11.01 28.41 -36.28
CA TRP A 397 -12.28 28.09 -36.95
C TRP A 397 -12.45 26.61 -37.30
N ALA A 398 -11.37 25.90 -37.63
CA ALA A 398 -11.44 24.46 -37.91
C ALA A 398 -11.92 23.69 -36.68
N GLU A 399 -11.33 23.98 -35.53
CA GLU A 399 -11.72 23.42 -34.23
C GLU A 399 -13.15 23.84 -33.85
N ALA A 400 -13.53 25.10 -34.09
CA ALA A 400 -14.89 25.57 -33.85
C ALA A 400 -15.93 24.83 -34.72
N ILE A 401 -15.62 24.51 -35.98
CA ILE A 401 -16.49 23.72 -36.87
C ILE A 401 -16.61 22.27 -36.36
N CYS A 402 -15.51 21.65 -35.91
CA CYS A 402 -15.54 20.34 -35.28
C CYS A 402 -16.40 20.33 -34.01
N LEU A 403 -16.26 21.33 -33.14
CA LEU A 403 -17.05 21.47 -31.92
C LEU A 403 -18.52 21.76 -32.20
N PHE A 404 -18.82 22.53 -33.24
CA PHE A 404 -20.18 22.75 -33.73
C PHE A 404 -20.81 21.41 -34.15
N ASN A 405 -20.09 20.61 -34.93
CA ASN A 405 -20.54 19.27 -35.32
C ASN A 405 -20.88 18.40 -34.09
N MET A 406 -19.97 18.37 -33.11
CA MET A 406 -20.16 17.59 -31.89
C MET A 406 -21.33 18.08 -31.03
N LYS A 407 -21.57 19.40 -31.00
CA LYS A 407 -22.68 19.99 -30.24
C LYS A 407 -24.04 19.64 -30.84
N PHE A 408 -24.14 19.61 -32.17
CA PHE A 408 -25.42 19.47 -32.87
C PHE A 408 -25.64 18.08 -33.51
N SER A 409 -24.72 17.11 -33.30
CA SER A 409 -24.83 15.77 -33.88
C SER A 409 -26.08 14.99 -33.44
N SER A 410 -26.68 15.35 -32.31
CA SER A 410 -27.90 14.73 -31.76
C SER A 410 -29.15 15.61 -31.84
N CYS A 411 -29.04 16.82 -32.41
CA CYS A 411 -30.13 17.79 -32.49
C CYS A 411 -30.96 17.60 -33.77
N GLY A 412 -32.26 17.87 -33.69
CA GLY A 412 -33.09 17.99 -34.89
C GLY A 412 -32.69 19.21 -35.73
N TYR A 413 -32.94 19.18 -37.04
CA TYR A 413 -32.59 20.25 -37.99
C TYR A 413 -33.07 21.67 -37.60
N SER A 414 -34.09 21.76 -36.73
CA SER A 414 -34.68 23.01 -36.25
C SER A 414 -33.84 23.76 -35.20
N GLU A 415 -32.91 23.08 -34.53
CA GLU A 415 -32.10 23.67 -33.44
C GLU A 415 -30.74 24.19 -33.93
N ILE A 416 -30.45 24.04 -35.22
CA ILE A 416 -29.15 24.35 -35.83
C ILE A 416 -29.13 25.82 -36.27
N ASP A 417 -28.20 26.60 -35.72
CA ASP A 417 -27.94 27.95 -36.19
C ASP A 417 -27.09 27.94 -37.48
N TYR A 418 -27.76 27.86 -38.63
CA TYR A 418 -27.11 27.90 -39.94
C TYR A 418 -26.42 29.24 -40.23
N ARG A 419 -26.81 30.34 -39.56
CA ARG A 419 -26.11 31.62 -39.72
C ARG A 419 -24.75 31.56 -39.07
N LEU A 420 -24.67 30.99 -37.87
CA LEU A 420 -23.41 30.73 -37.18
C LEU A 420 -22.53 29.78 -38.00
N LEU A 421 -23.08 28.68 -38.51
CA LEU A 421 -22.34 27.73 -39.35
C LEU A 421 -21.80 28.38 -40.64
N ARG A 422 -22.60 29.22 -41.30
CA ARG A 422 -22.17 30.01 -42.45
C ARG A 422 -21.00 30.92 -42.09
N ASN A 423 -21.09 31.60 -40.95
CA ASN A 423 -20.04 32.50 -40.47
C ASN A 423 -18.74 31.74 -40.18
N LEU A 424 -18.82 30.57 -39.54
CA LEU A 424 -17.68 29.70 -39.24
C LEU A 424 -16.92 29.32 -40.52
N TRP A 425 -17.62 28.76 -41.51
CA TRP A 425 -17.00 28.38 -42.78
C TRP A 425 -16.44 29.59 -43.53
N THR A 426 -17.16 30.70 -43.59
CA THR A 426 -16.65 31.92 -44.26
C THR A 426 -15.36 32.40 -43.62
N ARG A 427 -15.28 32.41 -42.27
CA ARG A 427 -14.07 32.81 -41.55
C ARG A 427 -12.93 31.82 -41.75
N PHE A 428 -13.20 30.51 -41.73
CA PHE A 428 -12.21 29.48 -42.04
C PHE A 428 -11.55 29.69 -43.41
N PHE A 429 -12.32 29.92 -44.47
CA PHE A 429 -11.76 30.18 -45.80
C PHE A 429 -10.92 31.48 -45.85
N ASN A 430 -11.31 32.51 -45.08
CA ASN A 430 -10.61 33.78 -45.05
C ASN A 430 -9.25 33.74 -44.33
N GLU A 431 -8.90 32.66 -43.61
CA GLU A 431 -7.58 32.51 -42.99
C GLU A 431 -6.46 32.21 -43.99
N PHE A 432 -6.82 31.71 -45.17
CA PHE A 432 -5.87 31.26 -46.15
C PHE A 432 -5.68 32.30 -47.26
N SER A 433 -4.42 32.52 -47.64
CA SER A 433 -4.03 33.43 -48.73
C SER A 433 -3.70 32.70 -50.05
N SER A 434 -3.76 31.38 -50.06
CA SER A 434 -3.46 30.54 -51.23
C SER A 434 -4.28 29.26 -51.22
N VAL A 435 -4.49 28.68 -52.41
CA VAL A 435 -5.21 27.41 -52.56
C VAL A 435 -4.38 26.26 -52.01
N GLU A 436 -3.08 26.26 -52.25
CA GLU A 436 -2.14 25.23 -51.75
C GLU A 436 -2.16 25.15 -50.21
N GLY A 437 -2.22 26.30 -49.53
CA GLY A 437 -2.32 26.36 -48.07
C GLY A 437 -3.66 25.87 -47.51
N LEU A 438 -4.75 26.03 -48.28
CA LEU A 438 -6.10 25.61 -47.88
C LEU A 438 -6.34 24.10 -48.08
N GLN A 439 -5.71 23.49 -49.08
CA GLN A 439 -6.02 22.10 -49.50
C GLN A 439 -5.96 21.08 -48.37
N ALA A 440 -4.83 21.02 -47.65
CA ALA A 440 -4.66 20.02 -46.59
C ALA A 440 -5.57 20.27 -45.37
N PRO A 441 -5.71 21.51 -44.84
CA PRO A 441 -6.67 21.81 -43.78
C PRO A 441 -8.13 21.52 -44.17
N LEU A 442 -8.55 21.91 -45.37
CA LEU A 442 -9.92 21.66 -45.84
C LEU A 442 -10.19 20.18 -46.04
N LEU A 443 -9.21 19.40 -46.54
CA LEU A 443 -9.33 17.96 -46.68
C LEU A 443 -9.49 17.29 -45.31
N SER A 444 -8.61 17.61 -44.36
CA SER A 444 -8.65 17.04 -43.01
C SER A 444 -9.95 17.39 -42.28
N LEU A 445 -10.37 18.65 -42.33
CA LEU A 445 -11.61 19.10 -41.70
C LEU A 445 -12.82 18.49 -42.40
N GLY A 446 -12.84 18.54 -43.74
CA GLY A 446 -13.90 17.99 -44.57
C GLY A 446 -14.14 16.52 -44.29
N GLN A 447 -13.10 15.68 -44.26
CA GLN A 447 -13.23 14.26 -43.93
C GLN A 447 -13.78 14.02 -42.52
N THR A 448 -13.49 14.91 -41.57
CA THR A 448 -13.95 14.81 -40.18
C THR A 448 -15.43 15.13 -40.02
N VAL A 449 -15.95 16.09 -40.81
CA VAL A 449 -17.35 16.55 -40.71
C VAL A 449 -18.22 16.10 -41.89
N ASN A 450 -17.68 15.36 -42.85
CA ASN A 450 -18.43 14.86 -44.00
C ASN A 450 -19.62 14.00 -43.54
N GLY A 451 -20.75 14.14 -44.24
CA GLY A 451 -22.00 13.45 -43.90
C GLY A 451 -22.73 14.03 -42.68
N SER A 452 -22.24 15.12 -42.08
CA SER A 452 -22.89 15.78 -40.96
C SER A 452 -23.51 17.13 -41.31
N VAL A 453 -24.35 17.63 -40.42
CA VAL A 453 -24.96 18.97 -40.52
C VAL A 453 -23.95 20.12 -40.52
N ALA A 454 -22.73 19.87 -40.01
CA ALA A 454 -21.65 20.85 -40.01
C ALA A 454 -20.96 20.98 -41.36
N PHE A 455 -21.24 20.09 -42.33
CA PHE A 455 -20.69 20.14 -43.67
C PHE A 455 -21.79 20.36 -44.73
N PRO A 456 -22.28 21.60 -44.89
CA PRO A 456 -23.28 21.93 -45.91
C PRO A 456 -22.61 21.94 -47.29
N SER A 457 -22.52 20.78 -47.93
CA SER A 457 -21.76 20.51 -49.16
C SER A 457 -21.93 21.60 -50.23
N ASN A 458 -23.16 21.95 -50.59
CA ASN A 458 -23.45 22.99 -51.59
C ASN A 458 -22.88 24.38 -51.21
N PHE A 459 -22.92 24.72 -49.92
CA PHE A 459 -22.39 26.00 -49.44
C PHE A 459 -20.87 26.00 -49.37
N VAL A 460 -20.25 24.94 -48.84
CA VAL A 460 -18.78 24.81 -48.78
C VAL A 460 -18.19 24.75 -50.19
N MET A 461 -18.84 24.04 -51.12
CA MET A 461 -18.45 24.02 -52.54
C MET A 461 -18.49 25.40 -53.18
N ARG A 462 -19.53 26.20 -52.88
CA ARG A 462 -19.62 27.57 -53.36
C ARG A 462 -18.49 28.43 -52.82
N LEU A 463 -18.20 28.36 -51.52
CA LEU A 463 -17.08 29.10 -50.92
C LEU A 463 -15.74 28.69 -51.53
N LEU A 464 -15.52 27.40 -51.76
CA LEU A 464 -14.30 26.90 -52.40
C LEU A 464 -14.19 27.37 -53.85
N GLU A 465 -15.28 27.41 -54.61
CA GLU A 465 -15.26 27.95 -55.97
C GLU A 465 -14.98 29.46 -55.99
N GLU A 466 -15.61 30.23 -55.09
CA GLU A 466 -15.33 31.66 -54.93
C GLU A 466 -13.86 31.91 -54.54
N PHE A 467 -13.33 31.13 -53.59
CA PHE A 467 -11.94 31.20 -53.15
C PHE A 467 -10.95 30.85 -54.28
N CYS A 468 -11.21 29.78 -55.04
CA CYS A 468 -10.40 29.38 -56.19
C CYS A 468 -10.41 30.44 -57.30
N ILE A 469 -11.55 31.07 -57.57
CA ILE A 469 -11.65 32.16 -58.57
C ILE A 469 -10.81 33.36 -58.12
N LEU A 470 -10.94 33.77 -56.85
CA LEU A 470 -10.19 34.90 -56.30
C LEU A 470 -8.67 34.69 -56.38
N HIS A 471 -8.21 33.45 -56.26
CA HIS A 471 -6.79 33.09 -56.29
C HIS A 471 -6.33 32.49 -57.63
N GLY A 472 -7.15 32.57 -58.70
CA GLY A 472 -6.76 32.15 -60.05
C GLY A 472 -6.60 30.64 -60.28
N ALA A 473 -7.17 29.80 -59.41
CA ALA A 473 -7.09 28.34 -59.53
C ALA A 473 -8.14 27.76 -60.49
N LYS A 474 -7.81 26.61 -61.08
CA LYS A 474 -8.69 25.90 -62.03
C LYS A 474 -9.89 25.29 -61.30
N SER A 475 -11.07 25.30 -61.95
CA SER A 475 -12.31 24.70 -61.44
C SER A 475 -12.19 23.19 -61.13
N ILE A 476 -11.26 22.48 -61.76
CA ILE A 476 -11.02 21.06 -61.48
C ILE A 476 -10.58 20.81 -60.03
N VAL A 477 -9.84 21.75 -59.43
CA VAL A 477 -9.36 21.67 -58.04
C VAL A 477 -10.52 21.55 -57.04
N VAL A 478 -11.62 22.27 -57.30
CA VAL A 478 -12.84 22.20 -56.47
C VAL A 478 -13.44 20.78 -56.51
N THR A 479 -13.42 20.15 -57.68
CA THR A 479 -13.99 18.82 -57.89
C THR A 479 -13.13 17.75 -57.20
N ASP A 480 -11.82 17.84 -57.41
CA ASP A 480 -10.87 16.87 -56.89
C ASP A 480 -10.83 16.91 -55.35
N LEU A 481 -10.84 18.10 -54.75
CA LEU A 481 -10.87 18.25 -53.29
C LEU A 481 -12.16 17.70 -52.68
N MET A 482 -13.31 17.99 -53.28
CA MET A 482 -14.60 17.50 -52.78
C MET A 482 -14.71 15.97 -52.91
N ALA A 483 -14.20 15.41 -54.00
CA ALA A 483 -14.10 13.95 -54.17
C ALA A 483 -13.15 13.34 -53.12
N ASN A 484 -12.00 13.95 -52.87
CA ASN A 484 -11.03 13.49 -51.87
C ASN A 484 -11.54 13.61 -50.41
N ILE A 485 -12.45 14.56 -50.14
CA ILE A 485 -13.18 14.66 -48.86
C ILE A 485 -14.16 13.48 -48.68
N GLY A 486 -14.53 12.80 -49.77
CA GLY A 486 -15.43 11.65 -49.78
C GLY A 486 -16.87 12.00 -50.14
N LEU A 487 -17.11 13.11 -50.86
CA LEU A 487 -18.43 13.39 -51.41
C LEU A 487 -18.69 12.51 -52.65
N PRO A 488 -19.89 11.92 -52.79
CA PRO A 488 -20.31 11.26 -54.01
C PRO A 488 -20.30 12.21 -55.21
N LEU A 489 -19.90 11.69 -56.39
CA LEU A 489 -19.84 12.47 -57.62
C LEU A 489 -21.19 13.13 -57.97
N GLU A 490 -22.30 12.46 -57.70
CA GLU A 490 -23.66 12.98 -57.90
C GLU A 490 -23.91 14.28 -57.12
N ILE A 491 -23.51 14.33 -55.84
CA ILE A 491 -23.65 15.52 -55.00
C ILE A 491 -22.76 16.66 -55.52
N ILE A 492 -21.57 16.33 -56.04
CA ILE A 492 -20.65 17.31 -56.62
C ILE A 492 -21.23 17.89 -57.92
N GLU A 493 -21.83 17.07 -58.77
CA GLU A 493 -22.46 17.53 -60.01
C GLU A 493 -23.70 18.40 -59.73
N ASP A 494 -24.53 17.99 -58.77
CA ASP A 494 -25.71 18.75 -58.34
C ASP A 494 -25.30 20.10 -57.72
N GLY A 495 -24.29 20.11 -56.85
CA GLY A 495 -23.76 21.33 -56.26
C GLY A 495 -23.26 22.32 -57.32
N LYS A 496 -22.54 21.83 -58.35
CA LYS A 496 -22.11 22.65 -59.49
C LYS A 496 -23.30 23.20 -60.28
N ALA A 497 -24.36 22.42 -60.49
CA ALA A 497 -25.56 22.88 -61.18
C ALA A 497 -26.28 23.99 -60.40
N VAL A 498 -26.34 23.88 -59.07
CA VAL A 498 -26.89 24.92 -58.19
C VAL A 498 -26.05 26.20 -58.24
N ILE A 499 -24.72 26.11 -58.18
CA ILE A 499 -23.83 27.28 -58.24
C ILE A 499 -23.94 27.99 -59.61
N LYS A 500 -24.01 27.25 -60.72
CA LYS A 500 -24.24 27.81 -62.06
C LYS A 500 -25.57 28.55 -62.19
N LYS A 501 -26.62 28.09 -61.49
CA LYS A 501 -27.93 28.76 -61.47
C LYS A 501 -27.92 30.06 -60.66
N ILE A 502 -27.08 30.17 -59.62
CA ILE A 502 -26.96 31.36 -58.78
C ILE A 502 -26.09 32.46 -59.45
N LYS A 503 -25.20 32.09 -60.38
CA LYS A 503 -24.34 33.02 -61.15
C LYS A 503 -25.02 33.63 -62.37
N LYS A 504 -26.18 33.11 -62.79
CA LYS A 504 -27.07 33.71 -63.80
C LYS A 504 -28.07 34.63 -63.11
#